data_AF-A0A7J6LL72-F1
#
_entry.id   AF-A0A7J6LL72-F1
#
_cell.length_a   1.000
_cell.length_b   1.000
_cell.length_c   1.000
_cell.angle_alpha   90.00
_cell.angle_beta   90.00
_cell.angle_gamma   90.00
#
_symmetry.space_group_name_H-M   'P 1'
#
loop_
_entity.id
_entity.type
_entity.pdbx_description
1 polymer ?
#
loop_
_entity_poly.entity_id
_entity_poly.type
_entity_poly.pdbx_seq_one_letter_code
_entity_poly.pdbx_strand_id
1 'polypeptide(L)'
;MPGFIMPLLVISIVNKFFEAVGQVIRVSTQRPYIQTYGYALLGDVAVDGQVMHALVDTGTSALYFTWKDWYEHFTHPGACTTLPTGCYQCPGGCVVGPLTPINYTDGTKVDIFSHQGQLAFALGTVNSIQFGVVAGQQPTPDLVVPMNSVGLGLQAIPGYRSFMTQLQGRNEQAYFDR
;
A
#
# COMPACT_ATOMS: atom_id res chain seq x y z
N MET A 1 58.23 -41.42 -24.54
CA MET A 1 58.27 -40.49 -23.40
C MET A 1 56.88 -39.91 -23.23
N PRO A 2 56.13 -40.30 -22.19
CA PRO A 2 54.80 -39.80 -21.92
C PRO A 2 54.88 -38.51 -21.08
N GLY A 3 54.25 -37.44 -21.55
CA GLY A 3 54.08 -36.21 -20.78
C GLY A 3 52.84 -36.35 -19.89
N PHE A 4 53.08 -36.58 -18.59
CA PHE A 4 52.08 -36.37 -17.54
C PHE A 4 51.96 -34.87 -17.28
N ILE A 5 50.75 -34.31 -17.45
CA ILE A 5 50.38 -33.03 -16.86
C ILE A 5 49.08 -33.23 -16.09
N MET A 6 49.17 -33.12 -14.77
CA MET A 6 48.10 -32.75 -13.86
C MET A 6 48.76 -31.91 -12.76
N PRO A 7 48.08 -30.97 -12.07
CA PRO A 7 46.68 -30.56 -12.21
C PRO A 7 46.51 -29.02 -12.25
N LEU A 8 45.33 -28.53 -12.63
CA LEU A 8 44.79 -27.32 -11.98
C LEU A 8 43.32 -27.58 -11.70
N LEU A 9 43.08 -28.17 -10.52
CA LEU A 9 41.78 -28.14 -9.88
C LEU A 9 41.55 -26.68 -9.47
N VAL A 10 40.91 -25.89 -10.33
CA VAL A 10 40.37 -24.59 -9.93
C VAL A 10 39.18 -24.88 -9.05
N ILE A 11 39.44 -24.96 -7.75
CA ILE A 11 38.42 -24.86 -6.72
C ILE A 11 37.86 -23.43 -6.82
N SER A 12 36.82 -23.24 -7.64
CA SER A 12 35.96 -22.05 -7.55
C SER A 12 35.12 -22.15 -6.29
N ILE A 13 35.76 -21.96 -5.14
CA ILE A 13 35.10 -21.44 -3.95
C ILE A 13 35.17 -19.92 -4.06
N VAL A 14 34.10 -19.27 -3.61
CA VAL A 14 33.88 -17.82 -3.53
C VAL A 14 33.26 -17.19 -4.79
N ASN A 15 31.95 -17.38 -4.93
CA ASN A 15 31.01 -16.26 -4.81
C ASN A 15 29.57 -16.77 -4.57
N LYS A 16 29.37 -17.42 -3.42
CA LYS A 16 28.07 -17.32 -2.72
C LYS A 16 28.06 -15.96 -2.04
N PHE A 17 27.71 -14.91 -2.77
CA PHE A 17 27.51 -13.59 -2.16
C PHE A 17 26.21 -12.97 -2.67
N PHE A 18 25.25 -12.92 -1.74
CA PHE A 18 23.99 -12.17 -1.74
C PHE A 18 22.94 -12.57 -2.78
N GLU A 19 22.21 -13.65 -2.51
CA GLU A 19 20.77 -13.59 -2.82
C GLU A 19 20.16 -12.56 -1.88
N ALA A 20 19.70 -11.43 -2.44
CA ALA A 20 18.84 -10.52 -1.70
C ALA A 20 17.55 -11.28 -1.38
N VAL A 21 17.44 -11.82 -0.17
CA VAL A 21 16.21 -12.42 0.35
C VAL A 21 15.26 -11.27 0.66
N GLY A 22 14.38 -10.96 -0.27
CA GLY A 22 13.30 -9.99 -0.07
C GLY A 22 12.81 -9.37 -1.37
N GLN A 23 11.49 -9.29 -1.51
CA GLN A 23 10.88 -8.53 -2.60
C GLN A 23 10.98 -7.03 -2.27
N VAL A 24 11.73 -6.28 -3.08
CA VAL A 24 11.78 -4.81 -2.98
C VAL A 24 10.59 -4.24 -3.74
N ILE A 25 9.73 -3.51 -3.03
CA ILE A 25 8.65 -2.73 -3.64
C ILE A 25 9.16 -1.31 -3.81
N ARG A 26 9.14 -0.80 -5.06
CA ARG A 26 9.43 0.61 -5.31
C ARG A 26 8.14 1.39 -5.52
N VAL A 27 7.96 2.43 -4.71
CA VAL A 27 6.89 3.41 -4.86
C VAL A 27 7.43 4.59 -5.66
N SER A 28 6.87 4.86 -6.84
CA SER A 28 7.14 6.11 -7.55
C SER A 28 6.44 7.24 -6.82
N THR A 29 7.19 8.28 -6.44
CA THR A 29 6.64 9.39 -5.68
C THR A 29 6.75 10.72 -6.41
N GLN A 30 5.80 11.60 -6.14
CA GLN A 30 5.76 12.98 -6.60
C GLN A 30 5.36 13.88 -5.43
N ARG A 31 5.79 15.14 -5.46
CA ARG A 31 5.41 16.14 -4.46
C ARG A 31 4.65 17.32 -5.09
N PRO A 32 3.44 17.10 -5.62
CA PRO A 32 2.64 18.16 -6.21
C PRO A 32 2.12 19.12 -5.12
N TYR A 33 1.83 20.35 -5.55
CA TYR A 33 0.92 21.22 -4.81
C TYR A 33 -0.50 20.91 -5.27
N ILE A 34 -1.35 20.49 -4.35
CA ILE A 34 -2.77 20.26 -4.58
C ILE A 34 -3.53 21.27 -3.75
N GLN A 35 -4.39 22.08 -4.37
CA GLN A 35 -5.10 23.18 -3.71
C GLN A 35 -5.74 22.77 -2.38
N THR A 36 -6.27 21.55 -2.33
CA THR A 36 -6.97 20.98 -1.18
C THR A 36 -6.05 20.44 -0.08
N TYR A 37 -4.84 20.00 -0.42
CA TYR A 37 -3.94 19.30 0.52
C TYR A 37 -2.62 20.04 0.78
N GLY A 38 -2.37 21.14 0.06
CA GLY A 38 -1.06 21.76 -0.01
C GLY A 38 -0.03 20.86 -0.70
N TYR A 39 1.22 20.86 -0.21
CA TYR A 39 2.26 19.98 -0.71
C TYR A 39 2.16 18.60 -0.05
N ALA A 40 1.81 17.58 -0.84
CA ALA A 40 1.70 16.20 -0.38
C ALA A 40 2.72 15.31 -1.10
N LEU A 41 3.35 14.36 -0.40
CA LEU A 41 4.18 13.32 -1.02
C LEU A 41 3.26 12.18 -1.44
N LEU A 42 2.90 12.13 -2.71
CA LEU A 42 2.00 11.12 -3.25
C LEU A 42 2.79 10.01 -3.94
N GLY A 43 2.34 8.78 -3.75
CA GLY A 43 2.83 7.59 -4.43
C GLY A 43 1.76 7.01 -5.34
N ASP A 44 2.17 6.57 -6.53
CA ASP A 44 1.29 5.86 -7.45
C ASP A 44 1.15 4.39 -7.01
N VAL A 45 -0.09 3.94 -6.90
CA VAL A 45 -0.42 2.55 -6.56
C VAL A 45 -1.65 2.12 -7.36
N ALA A 46 -1.58 0.95 -8.00
CA ALA A 46 -2.73 0.32 -8.60
C ALA A 46 -3.34 -0.69 -7.62
N VAL A 47 -4.60 -0.46 -7.24
CA VAL A 47 -5.37 -1.29 -6.32
C VAL A 47 -6.37 -2.10 -7.15
N ASP A 48 -6.18 -3.41 -7.23
CA ASP A 48 -6.96 -4.29 -8.12
C ASP A 48 -7.04 -3.77 -9.56
N GLY A 49 -5.90 -3.26 -10.05
CA GLY A 49 -5.78 -2.67 -11.40
C GLY A 49 -6.28 -1.22 -11.53
N GLN A 50 -6.86 -0.62 -10.50
CA GLN A 50 -7.31 0.77 -10.51
C GLN A 50 -6.22 1.69 -9.98
N VAL A 51 -5.77 2.64 -10.80
CA VAL A 51 -4.69 3.57 -10.44
C VAL A 51 -5.21 4.62 -9.44
N MET A 52 -4.51 4.71 -8.31
CA MET A 52 -4.75 5.67 -7.23
C MET A 52 -3.47 6.46 -6.94
N HIS A 53 -3.64 7.65 -6.38
CA HIS A 53 -2.54 8.39 -5.77
C HIS A 53 -2.78 8.42 -4.26
N ALA A 54 -1.81 7.95 -3.49
CA ALA A 54 -1.92 7.86 -2.05
C ALA A 54 -0.80 8.62 -1.36
N LEU A 55 -1.11 9.28 -0.25
CA LEU A 55 -0.11 9.86 0.63
C LEU A 55 0.83 8.77 1.12
N VAL A 56 2.13 8.96 0.88
CA VAL A 56 3.17 8.15 1.50
C VAL A 56 3.34 8.65 2.93
N ASP A 57 2.67 7.98 3.85
CA ASP A 57 2.46 8.47 5.21
C ASP A 57 3.36 7.72 6.19
N THR A 58 4.41 8.38 6.66
CA THR A 58 5.30 7.83 7.70
C THR A 58 4.76 8.04 9.12
N GLY A 59 3.70 8.84 9.27
CA GLY A 59 3.04 9.14 10.55
C GLY A 59 1.94 8.17 10.93
N THR A 60 1.44 7.35 9.98
CA THR A 60 0.45 6.28 10.22
C THR A 60 0.93 4.92 9.70
N SER A 61 0.39 3.84 10.26
CA SER A 61 0.55 2.47 9.71
C SER A 61 -0.67 2.03 8.88
N ALA A 62 -1.66 2.91 8.73
CA ALA A 62 -2.89 2.66 8.00
C ALA A 62 -2.67 2.66 6.48
N LEU A 63 -3.15 1.64 5.80
CA LEU A 63 -3.22 1.53 4.35
C LEU A 63 -4.69 1.52 3.92
N TYR A 64 -5.17 2.57 3.27
CA TYR A 64 -6.57 2.61 2.86
C TYR A 64 -6.82 3.48 1.64
N PHE A 65 -7.96 3.21 1.01
CA PHE A 65 -8.42 3.90 -0.18
C PHE A 65 -9.86 4.36 -0.02
N THR A 66 -10.13 5.56 -0.51
CA THR A 66 -11.45 6.20 -0.51
C THR A 66 -12.42 5.34 -1.31
N TRP A 67 -13.51 4.88 -0.69
CA TRP A 67 -14.52 4.12 -1.42
C TRP A 67 -15.34 5.04 -2.31
N LYS A 68 -15.44 4.71 -3.59
CA LYS A 68 -16.23 5.47 -4.57
C LYS A 68 -17.70 5.62 -4.14
N ASP A 69 -18.37 4.52 -3.79
CA ASP A 69 -19.81 4.57 -3.50
C ASP A 69 -20.12 5.42 -2.26
N TRP A 70 -19.28 5.33 -1.21
CA TRP A 70 -19.40 6.21 -0.05
C TRP A 70 -19.15 7.67 -0.40
N TYR A 71 -18.04 7.96 -1.09
CA TYR A 71 -17.65 9.33 -1.39
C TYR A 71 -18.69 10.03 -2.27
N GLU A 72 -19.17 9.36 -3.32
CA GLU A 72 -20.18 9.91 -4.23
C GLU A 72 -21.58 9.98 -3.61
N HIS A 73 -21.88 9.13 -2.62
CA HIS A 73 -23.12 9.25 -1.83
C HIS A 73 -23.14 10.53 -0.99
N PHE A 74 -22.00 10.89 -0.36
CA PHE A 74 -21.91 12.09 0.48
C PHE A 74 -21.74 13.39 -0.32
N THR A 75 -21.17 13.33 -1.52
CA THR A 75 -20.90 14.51 -2.36
C THR A 75 -21.94 14.62 -3.47
N HIS A 76 -21.71 13.95 -4.59
CA HIS A 76 -22.65 13.73 -5.68
C HIS A 76 -22.12 12.63 -6.62
N PRO A 77 -22.99 12.01 -7.44
CA PRO A 77 -22.53 11.08 -8.48
C PRO A 77 -21.45 11.69 -9.37
N GLY A 78 -20.39 10.93 -9.65
CA GLY A 78 -19.26 11.34 -10.48
C GLY A 78 -18.17 12.17 -9.79
N ALA A 79 -18.35 12.59 -8.53
CA ALA A 79 -17.36 13.38 -7.79
C ALA A 79 -15.98 12.71 -7.71
N CYS A 80 -15.92 11.38 -7.78
CA CYS A 80 -14.66 10.64 -7.76
C CYS A 80 -13.72 11.00 -8.93
N THR A 81 -14.28 11.35 -10.08
CA THR A 81 -13.48 11.70 -11.28
C THR A 81 -12.64 12.97 -11.10
N THR A 82 -13.01 13.80 -10.13
CA THR A 82 -12.32 15.05 -9.79
C THR A 82 -11.50 14.94 -8.51
N LEU A 83 -11.58 13.81 -7.79
CA LEU A 83 -10.79 13.59 -6.58
C LEU A 83 -9.32 13.35 -6.95
N PRO A 84 -8.36 14.21 -6.53
CA PRO A 84 -6.97 14.10 -6.98
C PRO A 84 -6.28 12.78 -6.61
N THR A 85 -6.74 12.12 -5.55
CA THR A 85 -6.21 10.84 -5.08
C THR A 85 -6.87 9.63 -5.74
N GLY A 86 -7.98 9.83 -6.46
CA GLY A 86 -8.84 8.78 -6.97
C GLY A 86 -9.65 8.08 -5.87
N CYS A 87 -10.62 7.26 -6.28
CA CYS A 87 -11.36 6.39 -5.37
C CYS A 87 -11.39 4.96 -5.88
N TYR A 88 -11.42 4.05 -4.92
CA TYR A 88 -11.47 2.63 -5.14
C TYR A 88 -12.92 2.15 -5.28
N GLN A 89 -13.17 1.36 -6.33
CA GLN A 89 -14.39 0.57 -6.50
C GLN A 89 -14.07 -0.90 -6.26
N CYS A 90 -14.77 -1.58 -5.35
CA CYS A 90 -14.58 -3.04 -5.19
C CYS A 90 -14.96 -3.78 -6.48
N PRO A 91 -14.07 -4.63 -7.04
CA PRO A 91 -14.43 -5.54 -8.11
C PRO A 91 -15.56 -6.47 -7.64
N GLY A 92 -16.71 -6.44 -8.31
CA GLY A 92 -17.88 -7.24 -7.92
C GLY A 92 -18.71 -6.70 -6.74
N GLY A 93 -18.37 -5.51 -6.21
CA GLY A 93 -19.06 -4.88 -5.09
C GLY A 93 -18.41 -5.17 -3.73
N CYS A 94 -18.55 -4.24 -2.79
CA CYS A 94 -18.02 -4.40 -1.44
C CYS A 94 -19.06 -5.04 -0.51
N VAL A 95 -18.62 -5.91 0.40
CA VAL A 95 -19.40 -6.30 1.59
C VAL A 95 -18.86 -5.49 2.76
N VAL A 96 -19.67 -4.55 3.26
CA VAL A 96 -19.27 -3.71 4.39
C VAL A 96 -19.19 -4.58 5.65
N GLY A 97 -17.99 -4.67 6.21
CA GLY A 97 -17.72 -5.37 7.47
C GLY A 97 -17.70 -4.43 8.68
N PRO A 98 -17.22 -4.92 9.85
CA PRO A 98 -16.97 -4.08 11.01
C PRO A 98 -16.03 -2.91 10.67
N LEU A 99 -16.38 -1.71 11.17
CA LEU A 99 -15.60 -0.51 10.95
C LEU A 99 -14.46 -0.40 11.96
N THR A 100 -13.28 -0.01 11.47
CA THR A 100 -12.11 0.34 12.27
C THR A 100 -11.89 1.85 12.17
N PRO A 101 -11.94 2.59 13.29
CA PRO A 101 -11.65 4.01 13.30
C PRO A 101 -10.14 4.27 13.31
N ILE A 102 -9.70 5.23 12.51
CA ILE A 102 -8.33 5.77 12.47
C ILE A 102 -8.41 7.25 12.84
N ASN A 103 -7.75 7.66 13.92
CA ASN A 103 -7.74 9.04 14.38
C ASN A 103 -6.39 9.68 14.07
N TYR A 104 -6.42 10.87 13.50
CA TYR A 104 -5.27 11.69 13.15
C TYR A 104 -5.11 12.86 14.10
N THR A 105 -3.89 13.40 14.19
CA THR A 105 -3.54 14.48 15.12
C THR A 105 -4.16 15.83 14.74
N ASP A 106 -4.58 15.99 13.49
CA ASP A 106 -5.31 17.16 12.99
C ASP A 106 -6.81 17.14 13.38
N GLY A 107 -7.25 16.09 14.09
CA GLY A 107 -8.64 15.89 14.49
C GLY A 107 -9.47 15.13 13.45
N THR A 108 -8.89 14.75 12.30
CA THR A 108 -9.57 13.94 11.30
C THR A 108 -9.72 12.51 11.82
N LYS A 109 -10.92 11.95 11.67
CA LYS A 109 -11.24 10.54 11.91
C LYS A 109 -11.68 9.91 10.61
N VAL A 110 -11.12 8.75 10.26
CA VAL A 110 -11.50 7.94 9.12
C VAL A 110 -12.02 6.60 9.61
N ASP A 111 -13.20 6.17 9.16
CA ASP A 111 -13.75 4.85 9.45
C ASP A 111 -13.59 3.97 8.21
N ILE A 112 -12.89 2.84 8.37
CA ILE A 112 -12.60 1.90 7.27
C ILE A 112 -13.18 0.52 7.57
N PHE A 113 -13.60 -0.23 6.54
CA PHE A 113 -13.75 -1.68 6.64
C PHE A 113 -12.61 -2.39 5.91
N SER A 114 -12.29 -3.61 6.33
CA SER A 114 -11.21 -4.38 5.72
C SER A 114 -11.64 -4.97 4.37
N HIS A 115 -10.77 -4.84 3.38
CA HIS A 115 -10.86 -5.52 2.09
C HIS A 115 -9.52 -6.20 1.78
N GLN A 116 -9.53 -7.23 0.95
CA GLN A 116 -8.33 -7.93 0.53
C GLN A 116 -8.22 -7.94 -0.99
N GLY A 117 -7.09 -7.47 -1.51
CA GLY A 117 -6.89 -7.39 -2.94
C GLY A 117 -5.41 -7.42 -3.34
N GLN A 118 -5.14 -6.97 -4.55
CA GLN A 118 -3.82 -6.84 -5.14
C GLN A 118 -3.38 -5.38 -5.13
N LEU A 119 -2.13 -5.12 -4.74
CA LEU A 119 -1.48 -3.83 -4.93
C LEU A 119 -0.32 -3.98 -5.90
N ALA A 120 -0.27 -3.13 -6.91
CA ALA A 120 0.88 -2.99 -7.79
C ALA A 120 1.48 -1.59 -7.62
N PHE A 121 2.80 -1.57 -7.45
CA PHE A 121 3.60 -0.35 -7.42
C PHE A 121 4.51 -0.31 -8.65
N ALA A 122 5.32 0.74 -8.79
CA ALA A 122 6.16 0.94 -9.97
C ALA A 122 7.06 -0.26 -10.28
N LEU A 123 7.62 -0.89 -9.24
CA LEU A 123 8.27 -2.21 -9.37
C LEU A 123 7.71 -3.14 -8.31
N GLY A 124 6.92 -4.12 -8.76
CA GLY A 124 6.44 -5.21 -7.94
C GLY A 124 4.92 -5.18 -7.73
N THR A 125 4.38 -6.37 -7.58
CA THR A 125 2.98 -6.62 -7.28
C THR A 125 2.93 -7.51 -6.05
N VAL A 126 2.02 -7.18 -5.14
CA VAL A 126 1.75 -7.95 -3.94
C VAL A 126 0.27 -8.34 -3.92
N ASN A 127 0.03 -9.65 -3.87
CA ASN A 127 -1.31 -10.23 -3.87
C ASN A 127 -1.80 -10.44 -2.45
N SER A 128 -3.12 -10.48 -2.27
CA SER A 128 -3.75 -10.84 -0.99
C SER A 128 -3.35 -9.89 0.15
N ILE A 129 -3.16 -8.61 -0.15
CA ILE A 129 -2.92 -7.56 0.85
C ILE A 129 -4.26 -7.09 1.39
N GLN A 130 -4.38 -7.06 2.71
CA GLN A 130 -5.49 -6.41 3.41
C GLN A 130 -5.26 -4.89 3.42
N PHE A 131 -6.29 -4.14 3.08
CA PHE A 131 -6.31 -2.69 3.16
C PHE A 131 -7.70 -2.20 3.62
N GLY A 132 -7.75 -0.96 4.08
CA GLY A 132 -8.99 -0.30 4.46
C GLY A 132 -9.71 0.27 3.25
N VAL A 133 -11.02 0.17 3.24
CA VAL A 133 -11.89 0.88 2.31
C VAL A 133 -12.73 1.87 3.13
N VAL A 134 -12.62 3.16 2.81
CA VAL A 134 -13.23 4.23 3.62
C VAL A 134 -14.75 4.19 3.51
N ALA A 135 -15.43 4.09 4.63
CA ALA A 135 -16.89 4.14 4.72
C ALA A 135 -17.40 5.28 5.62
N GLY A 136 -16.50 6.12 6.13
CA GLY A 136 -16.84 7.28 6.93
C GLY A 136 -15.64 8.19 7.15
N GLN A 137 -15.90 9.48 7.32
CA GLN A 137 -14.90 10.47 7.71
C GLN A 137 -15.54 11.60 8.53
N GLN A 138 -14.80 12.12 9.50
CA GLN A 138 -15.08 13.37 10.20
C GLN A 138 -13.82 14.24 10.20
N PRO A 139 -13.87 15.53 9.82
CA PRO A 139 -15.00 16.23 9.22
C PRO A 139 -15.47 15.59 7.90
N THR A 140 -16.69 15.90 7.49
CA THR A 140 -17.29 15.36 6.26
C THR A 140 -16.54 15.81 5.00
N PRO A 141 -16.68 15.09 3.86
CA PRO A 141 -15.90 15.36 2.65
C PRO A 141 -16.02 16.77 2.04
N ASP A 142 -17.09 17.50 2.36
CA ASP A 142 -17.31 18.90 1.97
C ASP A 142 -16.43 19.89 2.75
N LEU A 143 -16.02 19.53 3.96
CA LEU A 143 -15.14 20.33 4.81
C LEU A 143 -13.67 19.91 4.67
N VAL A 144 -13.42 18.60 4.63
CA VAL A 144 -12.08 18.03 4.50
C VAL A 144 -12.15 16.94 3.44
N VAL A 145 -11.50 17.16 2.30
CA VAL A 145 -11.50 16.18 1.23
C VAL A 145 -10.71 14.93 1.66
N PRO A 146 -11.22 13.72 1.40
CA PRO A 146 -10.56 12.49 1.81
C PRO A 146 -9.22 12.30 1.11
N MET A 147 -8.28 11.64 1.78
CA MET A 147 -6.94 11.33 1.29
C MET A 147 -6.77 9.82 1.28
N ASN A 148 -6.18 9.25 0.22
CA ASN A 148 -5.77 7.83 0.25
C ASN A 148 -4.43 7.73 0.97
N SER A 149 -4.18 6.66 1.71
CA SER A 149 -2.97 6.53 2.53
C SER A 149 -2.26 5.21 2.29
N VAL A 150 -0.94 5.29 2.08
CA VAL A 150 0.00 4.16 2.20
C VAL A 150 0.84 4.43 3.44
N GLY A 151 0.36 3.91 4.57
CA GLY A 151 1.05 4.01 5.86
C GLY A 151 2.30 3.14 5.92
N LEU A 152 3.42 3.77 6.24
CA LEU A 152 4.73 3.14 6.42
C LEU A 152 5.16 3.12 7.90
N GLY A 153 4.35 3.67 8.79
CA GLY A 153 4.55 3.60 10.23
C GLY A 153 4.46 2.18 10.77
N LEU A 154 5.10 1.96 11.93
CA LEU A 154 5.19 0.65 12.59
C LEU A 154 4.22 0.49 13.77
N GLN A 155 3.46 1.53 14.12
CA GLN A 155 2.48 1.49 15.19
C GLN A 155 1.36 0.48 14.87
N ALA A 156 0.92 -0.26 15.86
CA ALA A 156 -0.22 -1.15 15.70
C ALA A 156 -1.53 -0.35 15.72
N ILE A 157 -2.45 -0.68 14.81
CA ILE A 157 -3.84 -0.26 14.88
C ILE A 157 -4.64 -1.50 15.32
N PRO A 158 -5.36 -1.46 16.45
CA PRO A 158 -6.10 -2.63 16.96
C PRO A 158 -7.03 -3.22 15.90
N GLY A 159 -6.94 -4.53 15.68
CA GLY A 159 -7.78 -5.23 14.70
C GLY A 159 -7.43 -4.97 13.22
N TYR A 160 -6.35 -4.23 12.94
CA TYR A 160 -5.96 -3.85 11.59
C TYR A 160 -4.50 -4.22 11.29
N ARG A 161 -4.27 -4.95 10.20
CA ARG A 161 -2.95 -5.42 9.81
C ARG A 161 -2.28 -4.42 8.86
N SER A 162 -1.27 -3.71 9.35
CA SER A 162 -0.56 -2.68 8.56
C SER A 162 0.12 -3.25 7.31
N PHE A 163 0.37 -2.38 6.32
CA PHE A 163 1.07 -2.78 5.10
C PHE A 163 2.46 -3.36 5.41
N MET A 164 3.25 -2.67 6.24
CA MET A 164 4.60 -3.10 6.60
C MET A 164 4.64 -4.48 7.27
N THR A 165 3.70 -4.78 8.18
CA THR A 165 3.65 -6.10 8.85
C THR A 165 3.21 -7.21 7.89
N GLN A 166 2.39 -6.90 6.89
CA GLN A 166 2.04 -7.86 5.83
C GLN A 166 3.22 -8.18 4.92
N LEU A 167 4.07 -7.19 4.60
CA LEU A 167 5.27 -7.41 3.79
C LEU A 167 6.34 -8.19 4.57
N GLN A 168 6.57 -7.85 5.83
CA GLN A 168 7.54 -8.55 6.68
C GLN A 168 7.20 -10.04 6.84
N GLY A 169 5.95 -10.36 7.18
CA GLY A 169 5.54 -11.76 7.33
C GLY A 169 5.66 -12.61 6.06
N ARG A 170 5.66 -11.98 4.87
CA ARG A 170 5.87 -12.69 3.59
C ARG A 170 7.33 -13.03 3.35
N ASN A 171 8.24 -12.15 3.74
CA ASN A 171 9.67 -12.44 3.66
C ASN A 171 10.07 -13.56 4.62
N GLU A 172 9.44 -13.63 5.80
CA GLU A 172 9.65 -14.72 6.76
C GLU A 172 9.16 -16.06 6.21
N GLN A 173 7.95 -16.12 5.63
CA GLN A 173 7.42 -17.34 5.04
C GLN A 173 8.30 -17.86 3.88
N ALA A 174 8.72 -16.96 2.98
CA ALA A 174 9.62 -17.31 1.87
C ALA A 174 11.02 -17.78 2.33
N TYR A 175 11.44 -17.41 3.55
CA TYR A 175 12.68 -17.88 4.15
C TYR A 175 12.53 -19.29 4.75
N PHE A 176 11.38 -19.62 5.34
CA PHE A 176 11.13 -20.93 5.95
C PHE A 176 10.71 -22.03 4.96
N ASP A 177 10.23 -21.67 3.78
CA ASP A 177 9.85 -22.62 2.72
C ASP A 177 11.05 -23.11 1.85
N ARG A 178 12.30 -22.81 2.24
CA ARG A 178 13.54 -23.24 1.57
C ARG A 178 14.37 -24.19 2.43
#